data_AF-A0A0B3STH2-F1
#
_entry.id   AF-A0A0B3STH2-F1
#
_cell.length_a   1.000
_cell.length_b   1.000
_cell.length_c   1.000
_cell.angle_alpha   90.00
_cell.angle_beta   90.00
_cell.angle_gamma   90.00
#
_symmetry.space_group_name_H-M   'P 1'
#
loop_
_entity.id
_entity.type
_entity.pdbx_description
1 polymer ?
#
loop_
_entity_poly.entity_id
_entity_poly.type
_entity_poly.pdbx_seq_one_letter_code
_entity_poly.pdbx_strand_id
1 'polypeptide(L)' 'MTQQDTKIRTRPDGSIDTAYYMARGRHMRSQAAHAMFSPEPAKPHRRRGFARLFGGVPA' A
#
# COMPACT_ATOMS: atom_id res chain seq x y z
N MET A 1 -4.27 14.55 2.20
CA MET A 1 -3.59 15.05 0.98
C MET A 1 -2.11 15.17 1.30
N THR A 2 -1.29 14.22 0.85
CA THR A 2 0.16 14.25 1.11
C THR A 2 0.80 15.36 0.29
N GLN A 3 1.34 16.39 0.95
CA GLN A 3 2.20 17.40 0.33
C GLN A 3 3.33 16.69 -0.41
N GLN A 4 3.26 16.63 -1.74
CA GLN A 4 4.41 16.23 -2.53
C GLN A 4 5.40 17.38 -2.50
N ASP A 5 6.64 17.06 -2.13
CA ASP A 5 7.80 17.97 -2.13
C ASP A 5 7.64 19.08 -3.17
N THR A 6 7.53 20.32 -2.70
CA THR A 6 7.28 21.51 -3.52
C THR A 6 8.44 21.81 -4.49
N LYS A 7 9.51 21.02 -4.46
CA LYS A 7 10.71 21.16 -5.28
C LYS A 7 10.72 20.18 -6.44
N ILE A 8 10.57 20.71 -7.65
CA ILE A 8 10.74 19.94 -8.89
C ILE A 8 12.22 19.57 -9.06
N ARG A 9 12.48 18.31 -9.36
CA ARG A 9 13.83 17.82 -9.64
C ARG A 9 14.22 18.18 -11.08
N THR A 10 15.30 18.92 -11.20
CA THR A 10 15.86 19.38 -12.47
C THR A 10 17.25 18.78 -12.69
N ARG A 11 17.69 18.82 -13.94
CA ARG A 11 19.04 18.48 -14.39
C ARG A 11 19.98 19.67 -14.18
N PRO A 12 21.31 19.50 -14.34
CA PRO A 12 22.27 20.60 -14.20
C PRO A 12 22.06 21.77 -15.19
N ASP A 13 21.42 21.50 -16.33
CA ASP A 13 21.01 22.51 -17.33
C ASP A 13 19.70 23.24 -16.97
N GLY A 14 19.10 22.92 -15.82
CA GLY A 14 17.83 23.48 -15.36
C GLY A 14 16.58 22.84 -15.96
N SER A 15 16.71 21.93 -16.94
CA SER A 15 15.57 21.22 -17.51
C SER A 15 14.99 20.20 -16.52
N ILE A 16 13.72 19.82 -16.69
CA ILE A 16 13.08 18.84 -15.82
C ILE A 16 13.75 17.47 -15.99
N ASP A 17 14.07 16.80 -14.87
CA ASP A 17 14.64 15.46 -14.88
C ASP A 17 13.56 14.41 -15.18
N THR A 18 13.14 14.35 -16.44
CA THR A 18 12.11 13.41 -16.91
C THR A 18 12.51 11.96 -16.69
N ALA A 19 13.81 11.64 -16.75
CA ALA A 19 14.31 10.29 -16.55
C ALA A 19 14.05 9.80 -15.12
N TYR A 20 14.34 10.66 -14.12
CA TYR A 20 13.99 10.41 -12.73
C TYR A 20 12.49 10.16 -12.55
N TYR A 21 11.65 11.04 -13.10
CA TYR A 21 10.19 10.91 -12.94
C TYR A 21 9.62 9.68 -13.65
N MET A 22 10.14 9.33 -14.83
CA MET A 22 9.76 8.09 -15.52
C MET A 22 10.15 6.85 -14.71
N ALA A 23 11.36 6.82 -14.13
CA ALA A 23 11.80 5.72 -13.28
C ALA A 23 10.92 5.58 -12.03
N ARG A 24 10.64 6.69 -11.34
CA ARG A 24 9.71 6.73 -10.19
C ARG A 24 8.32 6.22 -10.58
N GLY A 25 7.78 6.67 -11.71
CA GLY A 25 6.49 6.24 -12.21
C GLY A 25 6.44 4.74 -12.54
N ARG A 26 7.51 4.18 -13.14
CA ARG A 26 7.64 2.72 -13.35
C ARG A 26 7.61 1.96 -12.03
N HIS A 27 8.33 2.44 -11.02
CA HIS A 27 8.34 1.81 -9.69
C HIS A 27 6.96 1.81 -9.04
N MET A 28 6.27 2.96 -9.01
CA MET A 28 4.93 3.04 -8.41
C MET A 28 3.90 2.15 -9.13
N ARG A 29 3.96 2.05 -10.46
CA ARG A 29 3.07 1.14 -11.21
C ARG A 29 3.34 -0.33 -10.89
N SER A 30 4.61 -0.71 -10.75
CA SER A 30 4.99 -2.06 -10.33
C SER A 30 4.47 -2.36 -8.92
N GLN A 31 4.64 -1.45 -7.96
CA GLN A 31 4.09 -1.60 -6.61
C GLN A 31 2.57 -1.74 -6.62
N ALA A 32 1.87 -0.93 -7.41
CA ALA A 32 0.41 -1.01 -7.53
C ALA A 32 -0.03 -2.36 -8.13
N ALA A 33 0.65 -2.85 -9.17
CA ALA A 33 0.38 -4.17 -9.73
C ALA A 33 0.59 -5.27 -8.67
N HIS A 34 1.73 -5.26 -7.97
CA HIS A 34 1.98 -6.23 -6.89
C HIS A 34 0.94 -6.15 -5.77
N ALA A 35 0.47 -4.95 -5.40
CA ALA A 35 -0.58 -4.77 -4.41
C ALA A 35 -1.93 -5.34 -4.86
N MET A 36 -2.25 -5.28 -6.16
CA MET A 36 -3.45 -5.89 -6.73
C MET A 36 -3.41 -7.42 -6.69
N PHE A 37 -2.22 -8.01 -6.92
CA PHE A 37 -2.04 -9.46 -6.90
C PHE A 37 -1.77 -10.04 -5.51
N SER A 38 -1.36 -9.22 -4.55
CA SER A 38 -1.17 -9.65 -3.18
C SER A 38 -2.56 -9.81 -2.53
N PRO A 39 -2.95 -11.03 -2.09
CA PRO A 39 -4.19 -11.18 -1.34
C PRO A 39 -4.13 -10.25 -0.11
N GLU A 40 -5.24 -9.54 0.16
CA GLU A 40 -5.37 -8.69 1.36
C GLU A 40 -4.85 -9.49 2.57
N PRO A 41 -3.99 -8.94 3.44
CA PRO A 41 -3.55 -9.66 4.63
C PRO A 41 -4.80 -10.11 5.37
N ALA A 42 -5.02 -11.43 5.40
CA ALA A 42 -6.25 -12.03 5.87
C ALA A 42 -6.59 -11.43 7.24
N LYS A 43 -7.69 -10.65 7.29
CA LYS A 43 -8.20 -10.12 8.56
C LYS A 43 -8.31 -11.32 9.52
N PRO A 44 -7.72 -11.26 10.73
CA PRO A 44 -7.73 -12.40 11.63
C PRO A 44 -9.18 -12.75 11.93
N HIS A 45 -9.65 -13.84 11.31
CA HIS A 45 -11.01 -14.30 11.46
C HIS A 45 -11.13 -14.77 12.90
N ARG A 46 -11.67 -13.92 13.79
CA ARG A 46 -11.96 -14.31 15.18
C ARG A 46 -12.84 -15.55 15.11
N ARG A 47 -12.26 -16.72 15.41
CA ARG A 47 -12.98 -18.00 15.46
C ARG A 47 -13.99 -17.94 16.61
N ARG A 48 -15.16 -17.37 16.33
CA ARG A 48 -16.31 -17.22 17.24
C ARG A 48 -17.06 -18.55 17.44
N GLY A 49 -16.40 -19.68 17.18
CA GLY A 49 -17.00 -21.02 17.18
C GLY A 49 -16.76 -21.84 18.44
N PHE A 50 -15.63 -21.65 19.13
CA PHE A 50 -15.33 -22.44 20.33
C PHE A 50 -16.19 -22.03 21.55
N ALA A 51 -16.66 -20.78 21.62
CA ALA A 51 -17.52 -20.33 22.71
C ALA A 51 -18.95 -20.94 22.65
N ARG A 52 -19.41 -21.36 21.48
CA ARG A 52 -20.73 -22.00 21.32
C ARG A 52 -20.71 -23.51 21.56
N LEU A 53 -19.55 -24.16 21.43
CA LEU A 53 -19.42 -25.61 21.63
C LEU A 53 -19.24 -25.99 23.12
N PHE A 54 -18.73 -25.08 23.95
CA PHE A 54 -18.51 -25.30 25.39
C PHE A 54 -19.47 -24.54 26.31
N GLY A 55 -20.67 -24.16 25.82
CA GLY A 55 -21.77 -23.75 26.70
C GLY A 55 -21.52 -22.55 27.63
N GLY A 56 -20.72 -21.57 27.20
CA GLY A 56 -20.48 -20.36 27.98
C GLY A 56 -21.63 -19.35 27.85
N VAL A 57 -22.69 -19.52 28.64
CA VAL A 57 -23.68 -18.46 28.91
C VAL A 57 -23.12 -17.60 30.06
N PRO A 58 -22.81 -16.30 29.87
CA PRO A 58 -22.63 -15.41 30.99
C PRO A 58 -24.00 -14.97 31.54
N ALA A 59 -24.14 -15.07 32.86
CA ALA A 59 -25.17 -14.39 33.64
C ALA A 59 -24.90 -12.88 33.72
#